data_AF-A0A4Q3AT66-F1
#
_entry.id   AF-A0A4Q3AT66-F1
#
_cell.length_a   1.000
_cell.length_b   1.000
_cell.length_c   1.000
_cell.angle_alpha   90.00
_cell.angle_beta   90.00
_cell.angle_gamma   90.00
#
_symmetry.space_group_name_H-M   'P 1'
#
loop_
_entity.id
_entity.type
_entity.pdbx_description
1 polymer ?
#
loop_
_entity_poly.entity_id
_entity_poly.type
_entity_poly.pdbx_seq_one_letter_code
_entity_poly.pdbx_strand_id
1 'polypeptide(L)'
;MTTLVADLETDGLKPKKIHMVGIMDFDTKEYTSYIGEDEVPVGLMRLAEADRVVGHNLRSFDAKVIKDLTEGLIVIPDDKIDDTLEIGRMLFPQLENHKLKTYGEILGFPKFEYEGGWGEFTPEMAPYCQRDVELTAALYEFFLTQLAAICETEEEAK
;
A
#
# COMPACT_ATOMS: atom_id res chain seq x y z
N MET A 1 -6.90 17.44 -1.84
CA MET A 1 -7.10 16.17 -1.14
C MET A 1 -5.86 15.35 -1.41
N THR A 2 -5.13 14.93 -0.39
CA THR A 2 -3.86 14.20 -0.54
C THR A 2 -4.12 12.71 -0.43
N THR A 3 -3.86 11.99 -1.52
CA THR A 3 -3.93 10.53 -1.58
C THR A 3 -2.51 9.99 -1.65
N LEU A 4 -2.10 9.24 -0.63
CA LEU A 4 -0.78 8.62 -0.57
C LEU A 4 -0.90 7.11 -0.78
N VAL A 5 -0.07 6.56 -1.67
CA VAL A 5 0.09 5.12 -1.83
C VAL A 5 1.30 4.69 -1.02
N ALA A 6 1.15 3.64 -0.20
CA ALA A 6 2.19 3.25 0.73
C ALA A 6 2.31 1.73 0.89
N ASP A 7 3.51 1.33 1.31
CA ASP A 7 3.89 -0.03 1.69
C ASP A 7 4.98 0.03 2.77
N LEU A 8 5.02 -0.97 3.65
CA LEU A 8 6.02 -1.10 4.72
C LEU A 8 6.88 -2.33 4.54
N GLU A 9 8.15 -2.19 4.88
CA GLU A 9 9.04 -3.33 5.05
C GLU A 9 9.44 -3.48 6.51
N THR A 10 9.30 -4.69 7.04
CA THR A 10 9.40 -4.97 8.47
C THR A 10 10.33 -6.15 8.74
N ASP A 11 10.66 -6.37 10.01
CA ASP A 11 11.50 -7.51 10.42
C ASP A 11 10.80 -8.88 10.37
N GLY A 12 9.56 -8.92 9.88
CA GLY A 12 8.81 -10.13 9.56
C GLY A 12 7.31 -9.98 9.79
N LEU A 13 6.58 -11.09 9.70
CA LEU A 13 5.10 -11.07 9.80
C LEU A 13 4.54 -10.77 11.20
N LYS A 14 5.38 -10.83 12.24
CA LYS A 14 5.06 -10.41 13.60
C LYS A 14 6.12 -9.40 14.03
N PRO A 15 6.09 -8.20 13.44
CA PRO A 15 7.25 -7.34 13.47
C PRO A 15 7.46 -6.73 14.84
N LYS A 16 8.72 -6.47 15.15
CA LYS A 16 9.17 -5.61 16.25
C LYS A 16 9.75 -4.31 15.72
N LYS A 17 10.03 -4.24 14.41
CA LYS A 17 10.65 -3.09 13.75
C LYS A 17 10.07 -2.89 12.35
N ILE A 18 9.82 -1.64 12.02
CA ILE A 18 9.61 -1.19 10.64
C ILE A 18 10.98 -0.72 10.15
N HIS A 19 11.50 -1.34 9.09
CA HIS A 19 12.78 -0.96 8.50
C HIS A 19 12.63 0.28 7.65
N MET A 20 11.55 0.34 6.88
CA MET A 20 11.24 1.48 6.02
C MET A 20 9.76 1.60 5.72
N VAL A 21 9.37 2.79 5.28
CA VAL A 21 8.08 3.08 4.64
C VAL A 21 8.32 3.74 3.30
N GLY A 22 7.77 3.14 2.24
CA GLY A 22 7.71 3.73 0.91
C GLY A 22 6.41 4.50 0.75
N ILE A 23 6.48 5.76 0.30
CA ILE A 23 5.30 6.60 0.10
C ILE A 23 5.38 7.26 -1.27
N MET A 24 4.31 7.11 -2.06
CA MET A 24 4.11 7.83 -3.31
C MET A 24 2.89 8.75 -3.19
N ASP A 25 3.02 10.00 -3.60
CA ASP A 25 1.85 10.84 -3.84
C ASP A 25 1.15 10.37 -5.12
N PHE A 26 -0.14 10.04 -5.02
CA PHE A 26 -0.88 9.43 -6.13
C PHE A 26 -1.05 10.37 -7.34
N ASP A 27 -1.12 11.68 -7.10
CA ASP A 27 -1.37 12.67 -8.15
C ASP A 27 -0.05 13.10 -8.82
N THR A 28 0.98 13.40 -8.02
CA THR A 28 2.27 13.89 -8.55
C THR A 28 3.21 12.75 -8.97
N LYS A 29 2.95 11.52 -8.50
CA LYS A 29 3.82 10.34 -8.63
C LYS A 29 5.19 10.50 -7.97
N GLU A 30 5.36 11.50 -7.09
CA GLU A 30 6.58 11.69 -6.31
C GLU A 30 6.70 10.60 -5.24
N TYR A 31 7.77 9.83 -5.30
CA TYR A 31 8.09 8.77 -4.34
C TYR A 31 9.13 9.25 -3.31
N THR A 32 8.97 8.83 -2.06
CA THR A 32 9.94 9.04 -0.99
C THR A 32 10.05 7.77 -0.15
N SER A 33 11.28 7.33 0.11
CA SER A 33 11.59 6.28 1.06
C SER A 33 12.00 6.90 2.40
N TYR A 34 11.42 6.44 3.49
CA TYR A 34 11.82 6.80 4.85
C TYR A 34 12.41 5.57 5.52
N ILE A 35 13.70 5.60 5.84
CA ILE A 35 14.46 4.40 6.24
C ILE A 35 15.06 4.59 7.64
N GLY A 36 14.92 3.56 8.47
CA GLY A 36 15.52 3.53 9.80
C GLY A 36 14.78 4.34 10.86
N GLU A 37 15.34 4.35 12.07
CA GLU A 37 14.65 4.77 13.30
C GLU A 37 14.28 6.27 13.32
N ASP A 38 15.04 7.11 12.62
CA ASP A 38 14.80 8.56 12.59
C ASP A 38 13.77 8.97 11.51
N GLU A 39 13.81 8.34 10.34
CA GLU A 39 12.97 8.72 9.21
C GLU A 39 11.62 8.01 9.21
N VAL A 40 11.55 6.74 9.62
CA VAL A 40 10.30 5.97 9.64
C VAL A 40 9.20 6.71 10.39
N PRO A 41 9.40 7.23 11.62
CA PRO A 41 8.37 8.01 12.32
C PRO A 41 7.84 9.18 11.51
N VAL A 42 8.68 9.88 10.74
CA VAL A 42 8.28 10.98 9.86
C VAL A 42 7.36 10.49 8.74
N GLY A 43 7.71 9.37 8.11
CA GLY A 43 6.86 8.74 7.10
C GLY A 43 5.51 8.29 7.67
N LEU A 44 5.50 7.68 8.86
CA LEU A 44 4.27 7.26 9.52
C LEU A 44 3.35 8.44 9.87
N MET A 45 3.91 9.56 10.35
CA MET A 45 3.16 10.79 10.58
C MET A 45 2.55 11.33 9.29
N ARG A 46 3.32 11.34 8.18
CA ARG A 46 2.83 11.75 6.86
C ARG A 46 1.63 10.91 6.40
N LEU A 47 1.64 9.59 6.65
CA LEU A 47 0.48 8.73 6.34
C LEU A 47 -0.75 9.07 7.20
N ALA A 48 -0.56 9.33 8.49
CA ALA A 48 -1.67 9.67 9.39
C ALA A 48 -2.34 11.01 9.04
N GLU A 49 -1.55 11.98 8.54
CA GLU A 49 -2.02 13.31 8.14
C GLU A 49 -2.73 13.33 6.76
N ALA A 50 -2.48 12.34 5.90
CA ALA A 50 -3.09 12.27 4.57
C ALA A 50 -4.63 12.19 4.62
N ASP A 51 -5.30 12.62 3.55
CA ASP A 51 -6.76 12.49 3.42
C ASP A 51 -7.17 11.05 3.09
N ARG A 52 -6.34 10.37 2.28
CA ARG A 52 -6.47 8.96 1.91
C ARG A 52 -5.11 8.26 1.91
N VAL A 53 -5.12 7.02 2.35
CA VAL A 53 -3.97 6.11 2.30
C VAL A 53 -4.36 4.86 1.54
N VAL A 54 -3.67 4.61 0.44
CA VAL A 54 -3.87 3.45 -0.43
C VAL A 54 -2.76 2.45 -0.15
N GLY A 55 -3.11 1.18 -0.04
CA GLY A 55 -2.11 0.12 0.09
C GLY A 55 -2.64 -1.24 -0.35
N HIS A 56 -1.82 -2.27 -0.23
CA HIS A 56 -2.23 -3.64 -0.53
C HIS A 56 -2.12 -4.51 0.71
N ASN A 57 -3.26 -4.87 1.31
CA ASN A 57 -3.35 -5.46 2.65
C ASN A 57 -2.95 -4.50 3.81
N LEU A 58 -2.88 -3.20 3.53
CA LEU A 58 -2.48 -2.15 4.46
C LEU A 58 -3.38 -2.09 5.70
N ARG A 59 -4.70 -2.24 5.54
CA ARG A 59 -5.63 -2.21 6.68
C ARG A 59 -5.35 -3.37 7.65
N SER A 60 -5.11 -4.54 7.09
CA SER A 60 -5.03 -5.79 7.84
C SER A 60 -3.65 -6.08 8.41
N PHE A 61 -2.60 -5.46 7.85
CA PHE A 61 -1.21 -5.60 8.27
C PHE A 61 -0.60 -4.28 8.72
N ASP A 62 -0.22 -3.42 7.79
CA ASP A 62 0.59 -2.21 8.00
C ASP A 62 0.00 -1.26 9.05
N ALA A 63 -1.30 -0.93 8.94
CA ALA A 63 -1.98 -0.04 9.89
C ALA A 63 -1.98 -0.61 11.32
N LYS A 64 -2.05 -1.94 11.47
CA LYS A 64 -1.94 -2.61 12.77
C LYS A 64 -0.50 -2.58 13.27
N VAL A 65 0.47 -2.84 12.40
CA VAL A 65 1.90 -2.77 12.74
C VAL A 65 2.27 -1.37 13.22
N ILE A 66 1.85 -0.32 12.51
CA ILE A 66 2.05 1.08 12.90
C ILE A 66 1.45 1.34 14.28
N LYS A 67 0.18 0.97 14.48
CA LYS A 67 -0.49 1.17 15.75
C LYS A 67 0.21 0.43 16.90
N ASP A 68 0.58 -0.82 16.69
CA ASP A 68 1.16 -1.67 17.74
C ASP A 68 2.57 -1.20 18.11
N LEU A 69 3.44 -0.93 17.12
CA LEU A 69 4.82 -0.51 17.36
C LEU A 69 4.96 0.94 17.84
N THR A 70 3.95 1.78 17.61
CA THR A 70 3.89 3.14 18.16
C THR A 70 3.08 3.23 19.45
N GLU A 71 2.66 2.09 20.03
CA GLU A 71 1.81 2.03 21.22
C GLU A 71 0.52 2.87 21.10
N GLY A 72 -0.01 2.97 19.88
CA GLY A 72 -1.21 3.74 19.54
C GLY A 72 -0.99 5.25 19.38
N LEU A 73 0.26 5.74 19.41
CA LEU A 73 0.57 7.14 19.16
C LEU A 73 0.28 7.54 17.71
N ILE A 74 0.50 6.63 16.76
CA ILE A 74 0.17 6.84 15.34
C ILE A 74 -0.91 5.84 14.95
N VAL A 75 -2.01 6.35 14.41
CA VAL A 75 -3.13 5.56 13.92
C VAL A 75 -3.57 6.12 12.58
N ILE A 76 -3.71 5.25 11.59
CA ILE A 76 -4.38 5.56 10.33
C ILE A 76 -5.85 5.16 10.49
N PRO A 77 -6.80 6.10 10.50
CA PRO A 77 -8.22 5.78 10.61
C PRO A 77 -8.70 4.87 9.47
N ASP A 78 -9.55 3.89 9.80
CA ASP A 78 -10.03 2.90 8.83
C ASP A 78 -10.76 3.54 7.63
N ASP A 79 -11.51 4.62 7.86
CA ASP A 79 -12.25 5.35 6.83
C ASP A 79 -11.37 6.18 5.88
N LYS A 80 -10.07 6.29 6.18
CA LYS A 80 -9.07 6.88 5.28
C LYS A 80 -8.35 5.84 4.41
N ILE A 81 -8.48 4.55 4.71
CA ILE A 81 -7.73 3.50 4.03
C ILE A 81 -8.52 2.97 2.83
N ASP A 82 -7.91 3.01 1.66
CA ASP A 82 -8.35 2.29 0.47
C ASP A 82 -7.45 1.08 0.24
N ASP A 83 -7.92 -0.10 0.65
CA ASP A 83 -7.13 -1.33 0.56
C ASP A 83 -7.39 -2.05 -0.76
N THR A 84 -6.40 -2.06 -1.64
CA THR A 84 -6.50 -2.69 -2.97
C THR A 84 -6.74 -4.20 -2.91
N LEU A 85 -6.36 -4.88 -1.82
CA LEU A 85 -6.70 -6.28 -1.63
C LEU A 85 -8.22 -6.47 -1.43
N GLU A 86 -8.85 -5.59 -0.66
CA GLU A 86 -10.29 -5.61 -0.38
C GLU A 86 -11.09 -5.18 -1.62
N ILE A 87 -10.66 -4.09 -2.27
CA ILE A 87 -11.27 -3.60 -3.52
C ILE A 87 -11.18 -4.68 -4.60
N GLY A 88 -10.02 -5.33 -4.74
CA GLY A 88 -9.83 -6.42 -5.69
C GLY A 88 -10.80 -7.58 -5.48
N ARG A 89 -10.98 -8.01 -4.23
CA ARG A 89 -11.96 -9.07 -3.85
C ARG A 89 -13.40 -8.69 -4.19
N MET A 90 -13.74 -7.41 -4.04
CA MET A 90 -15.07 -6.91 -4.36
C MET A 90 -15.33 -6.86 -5.88
N LEU A 91 -14.37 -6.31 -6.64
CA LEU A 91 -14.52 -6.12 -8.08
C LEU A 91 -14.34 -7.41 -8.89
N PHE A 92 -13.47 -8.32 -8.41
CA PHE A 92 -13.06 -9.51 -9.16
C PHE A 92 -13.11 -10.79 -8.32
N PRO A 93 -14.24 -11.12 -7.67
CA PRO A 93 -14.35 -12.27 -6.75
C PRO A 93 -14.05 -13.64 -7.38
N GLN A 94 -14.05 -13.72 -8.71
CA GLN A 94 -13.73 -14.91 -9.50
C GLN A 94 -12.23 -15.17 -9.65
N LEU A 95 -11.36 -14.22 -9.31
CA LEU A 95 -9.91 -14.45 -9.35
C LEU A 95 -9.52 -15.42 -8.24
N GLU A 96 -8.62 -16.37 -8.57
CA GLU A 96 -8.17 -17.38 -7.62
C GLU A 96 -7.52 -16.76 -6.38
N ASN A 97 -6.78 -15.67 -6.57
CA ASN A 97 -6.18 -14.91 -5.50
C ASN A 97 -6.02 -13.44 -5.90
N HIS A 98 -5.88 -12.59 -4.89
CA HIS A 98 -5.75 -11.14 -5.04
C HIS A 98 -4.40 -10.64 -4.56
N LYS A 99 -3.34 -11.46 -4.63
CA LYS A 99 -2.00 -11.01 -4.25
C LYS A 99 -1.54 -9.94 -5.23
N LEU A 100 -0.80 -8.96 -4.72
CA LEU A 100 -0.17 -7.93 -5.56
C LEU A 100 0.66 -8.53 -6.71
N LYS A 101 1.35 -9.66 -6.49
CA LYS A 101 2.07 -10.39 -7.55
C LYS A 101 1.18 -10.79 -8.73
N THR A 102 0.01 -11.35 -8.44
CA THR A 102 -0.96 -11.76 -9.47
C THR A 102 -1.48 -10.56 -10.25
N TYR A 103 -1.74 -9.44 -9.58
CA TYR A 103 -2.10 -8.20 -10.27
C TYR A 103 -0.95 -7.63 -11.11
N GLY A 104 0.29 -7.74 -10.64
CA GLY A 104 1.46 -7.37 -11.44
C GLY A 104 1.54 -8.16 -12.75
N GLU A 105 1.25 -9.45 -12.73
CA GLU A 105 1.17 -10.27 -13.94
C GLU A 105 0.02 -9.81 -14.87
N ILE A 106 -1.16 -9.54 -14.32
CA ILE A 106 -2.34 -9.07 -15.07
C ILE A 106 -2.07 -7.72 -15.75
N LEU A 107 -1.42 -6.80 -15.05
CA LEU A 107 -1.13 -5.44 -15.54
C LEU A 107 0.13 -5.37 -16.41
N GLY A 108 0.86 -6.47 -16.60
CA GLY A 108 2.15 -6.48 -17.29
C GLY A 108 3.24 -5.71 -16.53
N PHE A 109 3.08 -5.55 -15.23
CA PHE A 109 3.95 -4.79 -14.33
C PHE A 109 4.36 -5.65 -13.13
N PRO A 110 5.23 -6.65 -13.33
CA PRO A 110 5.51 -7.67 -12.32
C PRO A 110 6.23 -7.10 -11.09
N LYS A 111 5.95 -7.70 -9.92
CA LYS A 111 6.74 -7.48 -8.72
C LYS A 111 8.20 -7.88 -8.95
N PHE A 112 9.09 -7.26 -8.18
CA PHE A 112 10.45 -7.76 -8.04
C PHE A 112 10.48 -8.99 -7.15
N GLU A 113 11.48 -9.83 -7.34
CA GLU A 113 11.78 -10.93 -6.42
C GLU A 113 12.73 -10.40 -5.34
N TYR A 114 12.47 -10.77 -4.08
CA TYR A 114 13.33 -10.44 -2.95
C TYR A 114 13.67 -11.73 -2.21
N GLU A 115 14.97 -12.02 -2.11
CA GLU A 115 15.47 -13.30 -1.59
C GLU A 115 15.38 -13.39 -0.05
N GLY A 116 14.92 -12.33 0.61
CA GLY A 116 14.75 -12.25 2.06
C GLY A 116 15.92 -11.57 2.75
N GLY A 117 16.14 -11.91 4.02
CA GLY A 117 16.99 -11.13 4.91
C GLY A 117 16.23 -10.13 5.78
N TRP A 118 14.92 -10.34 5.96
CA TRP A 118 14.00 -9.45 6.68
C TRP A 118 14.48 -8.98 8.05
N GLY A 119 15.34 -9.72 8.76
CA GLY A 119 15.75 -9.34 10.12
C GLY A 119 16.43 -7.96 10.21
N GLU A 120 17.10 -7.52 9.15
CA GLU A 120 17.77 -6.22 9.08
C GLU A 120 17.44 -5.54 7.75
N PHE A 121 17.50 -4.21 7.73
CA PHE A 121 17.38 -3.46 6.48
C PHE A 121 18.54 -3.81 5.54
N THR A 122 18.23 -4.06 4.27
CA THR A 122 19.22 -4.19 3.19
C THR A 122 18.96 -3.17 2.09
N PRO A 123 19.98 -2.69 1.35
CA PRO A 123 19.79 -1.71 0.28
C PRO A 123 18.79 -2.16 -0.81
N GLU A 124 18.61 -3.46 -1.01
CA GLU A 124 17.68 -4.05 -1.98
C GLU A 124 16.20 -3.94 -1.56
N MET A 125 15.94 -3.72 -0.27
CA MET A 125 14.59 -3.54 0.28
C MET A 125 13.94 -2.24 -0.24
N ALA A 126 14.73 -1.18 -0.42
CA ALA A 126 14.23 0.11 -0.92
C ALA A 126 13.65 0.05 -2.35
N PRO A 127 14.36 -0.48 -3.37
CA PRO A 127 13.79 -0.64 -4.70
C PRO A 127 12.68 -1.71 -4.76
N TYR A 128 12.69 -2.70 -3.87
CA TYR A 128 11.62 -3.68 -3.75
C TYR A 128 10.31 -3.04 -3.26
N CYS A 129 10.36 -2.30 -2.15
CA CYS A 129 9.22 -1.56 -1.63
C CYS A 129 8.73 -0.50 -2.62
N GLN A 130 9.65 0.23 -3.28
CA GLN A 130 9.26 1.18 -4.33
C GLN A 130 8.46 0.50 -5.45
N ARG A 131 8.89 -0.68 -5.92
CA ARG A 131 8.16 -1.44 -6.93
C ARG A 131 6.75 -1.83 -6.45
N ASP A 132 6.60 -2.20 -5.19
CA ASP A 132 5.30 -2.53 -4.60
C ASP A 132 4.38 -1.33 -4.51
N VAL A 133 4.90 -0.17 -4.11
CA VAL A 133 4.15 1.10 -4.10
C VAL A 133 3.73 1.49 -5.51
N GLU A 134 4.64 1.43 -6.49
CA GLU A 134 4.34 1.72 -7.90
C GLU A 134 3.25 0.81 -8.46
N LEU A 135 3.34 -0.50 -8.19
CA LEU A 135 2.35 -1.47 -8.64
C LEU A 135 1.01 -1.28 -7.93
N THR A 136 1.02 -0.96 -6.64
CA THR A 136 -0.19 -0.63 -5.89
C THR A 136 -0.87 0.62 -6.45
N ALA A 137 -0.10 1.64 -6.83
CA ALA A 137 -0.64 2.84 -7.47
C ALA A 137 -1.28 2.53 -8.83
N ALA A 138 -0.62 1.73 -9.67
CA ALA A 138 -1.16 1.31 -10.96
C ALA A 138 -2.43 0.46 -10.79
N LEU A 139 -2.45 -0.44 -9.79
CA LEU A 139 -3.60 -1.26 -9.47
C LEU A 139 -4.79 -0.42 -8.97
N TYR A 140 -4.52 0.56 -8.11
CA TYR A 140 -5.55 1.47 -7.62
C TYR A 140 -6.14 2.31 -8.76
N GLU A 141 -5.31 2.85 -9.64
CA GLU A 141 -5.76 3.56 -10.85
C GLU A 141 -6.65 2.66 -11.72
N PHE A 142 -6.23 1.41 -11.96
CA PHE A 142 -7.06 0.42 -12.65
C PHE A 142 -8.42 0.24 -11.95
N PHE A 143 -8.48 0.06 -10.64
CA PHE A 143 -9.75 -0.11 -9.93
C PHE A 143 -10.64 1.13 -9.97
N LEU A 144 -10.08 2.35 -9.92
CA LEU A 144 -10.85 3.57 -10.09
C LEU A 144 -11.57 3.60 -11.45
N THR A 145 -10.92 3.13 -12.52
CA THR A 145 -11.58 3.03 -13.84
C THR A 145 -12.75 2.05 -13.82
N GLN A 146 -12.63 0.93 -13.11
CA GLN A 146 -13.69 -0.08 -13.04
C GLN A 146 -14.88 0.41 -12.21
N LEU A 147 -14.60 1.08 -11.09
CA LEU A 147 -15.62 1.67 -10.24
C LEU A 147 -16.39 2.78 -10.96
N ALA A 148 -15.69 3.64 -11.71
CA ALA A 148 -16.34 4.68 -12.52
C ALA A 148 -17.30 4.07 -13.55
N ALA A 149 -16.87 3.03 -14.27
CA ALA A 149 -17.72 2.34 -15.24
C ALA A 149 -18.98 1.72 -14.61
N ILE A 150 -18.87 1.16 -13.39
CA ILE A 150 -20.03 0.63 -12.66
C ILE A 150 -21.02 1.75 -12.33
N CYS A 151 -20.54 2.87 -11.79
CA CYS A 151 -21.39 4.02 -11.45
C CYS A 151 -22.14 4.58 -12.67
N GLU A 152 -21.48 4.67 -13.82
CA GLU A 152 -22.11 5.15 -15.07
C GLU A 152 -23.27 4.23 -15.50
N THR A 153 -23.07 2.91 -15.43
CA THR A 153 -24.13 1.94 -15.79
C THR A 153 -25.34 1.98 -14.85
N GLU A 154 -25.14 2.28 -13.56
CA GLU A 154 -26.24 2.44 -12.60
C GLU A 154 -27.04 3.73 -12.80
N GLU A 155 -26.42 4.78 -13.35
CA GLU A 155 -27.09 6.05 -13.65
C GLU A 155 -27.94 5.93 -14.93
N GLU A 156 -27.45 5.22 -15.96
CA GLU A 156 -28.22 4.95 -17.19
C GLU A 156 -29.41 3.99 -16.96
N ALA A 157 -29.35 3.15 -15.93
CA ALA A 157 -30.40 2.19 -15.60
C ALA A 157 -31.54 2.78 -14.74
N LYS A 158 -31.43 4.04 -14.30
CA LYS A 158 -32.44 4.77 -13.50
C LYS A 158 -33.29 5.69 -14.37
#